data_AF-A0A536ZU51-F1
#
_entry.id   AF-A0A536ZU51-F1
#
_cell.length_a   1.000
_cell.length_b   1.000
_cell.length_c   1.000
_cell.angle_alpha   90.00
_cell.angle_beta   90.00
_cell.angle_gamma   90.00
#
_symmetry.space_group_name_H-M   'P 1'
#
loop_
_entity.id
_entity.type
_entity.pdbx_description
1 polymer ?
#
loop_
_entity_poly.entity_id
_entity_poly.type
_entity_poly.pdbx_seq_one_letter_code
_entity_poly.pdbx_strand_id
1 'polypeptide(L)'
;MVLAPSIDIGTLALKYADRLPAGVRTLLRGFGSTRGTGANLLSYLLFDRDFCRVLLRLGYQDTFLRRDEVAAFLDTLRTNFIPFGWPEFR
;
A
#
# COMPACT_ATOMS: atom_id res chain seq x y z
N MET A 1 15.34 -7.68 8.48
CA MET A 1 14.62 -7.97 7.22
C MET A 1 13.89 -6.70 6.78
N VAL A 2 13.87 -6.38 5.49
CA VAL A 2 13.08 -5.27 4.94
C VAL A 2 12.11 -5.83 3.89
N LEU A 3 10.83 -5.49 4.03
CA LEU A 3 9.79 -5.75 3.03
C LEU A 3 9.53 -4.45 2.29
N ALA A 4 9.72 -4.47 0.97
CA ALA A 4 9.37 -3.40 0.07
C ALA A 4 8.47 -3.97 -1.02
N PRO A 5 7.48 -3.19 -1.51
CA PRO A 5 6.61 -3.64 -2.58
C PRO A 5 7.42 -3.97 -3.83
N SER A 6 7.07 -5.03 -4.53
CA SER A 6 7.73 -5.45 -5.77
C SER A 6 7.45 -4.50 -6.94
N ILE A 7 6.38 -3.71 -6.84
CA ILE A 7 5.93 -2.76 -7.85
C ILE A 7 5.93 -1.35 -7.27
N ASP A 8 6.36 -0.38 -8.06
CA ASP A 8 6.25 1.03 -7.70
C ASP A 8 4.79 1.46 -7.55
N ILE A 9 4.42 1.85 -6.33
CA ILE A 9 3.04 2.18 -5.96
C ILE A 9 2.57 3.45 -6.70
N GLY A 10 3.47 4.41 -6.97
CA GLY A 10 3.14 5.62 -7.74
C GLY A 10 2.73 5.29 -9.18
N THR A 11 3.44 4.36 -9.81
CA THR A 11 3.13 3.86 -11.15
C THR A 11 1.82 3.07 -11.16
N LEU A 12 1.56 2.28 -10.11
CA LEU A 12 0.29 1.59 -9.94
C LEU A 12 -0.88 2.59 -9.80
N ALA A 13 -0.69 3.68 -9.05
CA ALA A 13 -1.70 4.72 -8.83
C ALA A 13 -2.13 5.43 -10.12
N LEU A 14 -1.22 5.58 -11.09
CA LEU A 14 -1.55 6.16 -12.40
C LEU A 14 -2.64 5.36 -13.13
N LYS A 15 -2.68 4.03 -12.96
CA LYS A 15 -3.73 3.17 -13.55
C LYS A 15 -5.12 3.41 -12.94
N TYR A 16 -5.18 4.03 -11.77
CA TYR A 16 -6.42 4.34 -11.05
C TYR A 16 -6.74 5.84 -11.09
N ALA A 17 -5.99 6.65 -11.86
CA ALA A 17 -6.19 8.10 -11.93
C ALA A 17 -7.58 8.49 -12.45
N ASP A 18 -8.25 7.63 -13.22
CA ASP A 18 -9.62 7.86 -13.71
C ASP A 18 -10.68 7.77 -12.61
N ARG A 19 -10.34 7.19 -11.45
CA ARG A 19 -11.26 7.08 -10.30
C ARG A 19 -11.24 8.31 -9.40
N LEU A 20 -10.36 9.26 -9.68
CA LEU A 20 -10.33 10.52 -8.95
C LEU A 20 -11.59 11.33 -9.23
N PRO A 21 -12.12 12.06 -8.23
CA PRO A 21 -13.12 13.08 -8.47
C PRO A 21 -12.64 14.09 -9.52
N ALA A 22 -13.55 14.54 -10.39
CA ALA A 22 -13.21 15.42 -11.50
C ALA A 22 -12.47 16.71 -11.05
N GLY A 23 -12.83 17.27 -9.90
CA GLY A 23 -12.15 18.43 -9.33
C GLY A 23 -10.67 18.17 -9.02
N VAL A 24 -10.35 17.03 -8.42
CA VAL A 24 -8.97 16.61 -8.12
C VAL A 24 -8.19 16.40 -9.41
N ARG A 25 -8.80 15.75 -10.41
CA ARG A 25 -8.19 15.53 -11.72
C ARG A 25 -7.84 16.85 -12.43
N THR A 26 -8.73 17.84 -12.35
CA THR A 26 -8.49 19.17 -12.93
C THR A 26 -7.35 19.91 -12.22
N LEU A 27 -7.30 19.84 -10.89
CA LEU A 27 -6.21 20.43 -10.11
C LEU A 27 -4.86 19.79 -10.48
N LEU A 28 -4.80 18.45 -10.54
CA LEU A 28 -3.57 17.73 -10.89
C LEU A 28 -3.05 18.06 -12.30
N ARG A 29 -3.94 18.35 -13.25
CA ARG A 29 -3.56 18.82 -14.60
C ARG A 29 -2.92 20.22 -14.56
N GLY A 30 -3.34 21.08 -13.63
CA GLY A 30 -2.78 22.43 -13.46
C GLY A 30 -1.40 22.47 -12.78
N PHE A 31 -1.06 21.46 -11.97
CA PHE A 31 0.19 21.40 -11.20
C PHE A 31 1.29 20.53 -11.85
N GLY A 32 1.26 20.36 -13.19
CA GLY A 32 1.95 19.35 -14.03
C GLY A 32 3.45 19.02 -13.83
N SER A 33 3.88 18.63 -12.64
CA SER A 33 5.17 17.98 -12.39
C SER A 33 4.97 16.48 -12.24
N THR A 34 5.46 15.73 -13.22
CA THR A 34 5.36 14.27 -13.35
C THR A 34 5.94 13.48 -12.16
N ARG A 35 6.82 14.08 -11.35
CA ARG A 35 7.33 13.46 -10.11
C ARG A 35 6.40 13.62 -8.91
N GLY A 36 5.64 14.71 -8.82
CA GLY A 36 4.72 14.98 -7.71
C GLY A 36 3.33 14.36 -7.91
N THR A 37 2.95 14.08 -9.16
CA THR A 37 1.63 13.53 -9.49
C THR A 37 1.39 12.18 -8.82
N GLY A 38 2.37 11.27 -8.83
CA GLY A 38 2.23 9.95 -8.20
C GLY A 38 1.92 10.03 -6.70
N ALA A 39 2.69 10.85 -5.95
CA ALA A 39 2.47 11.05 -4.52
C ALA A 39 1.10 11.69 -4.23
N ASN A 40 0.69 12.69 -5.01
CA ASN A 40 -0.62 13.30 -4.85
C ASN A 40 -1.76 12.32 -5.18
N LEU A 41 -1.62 11.53 -6.24
CA LEU A 41 -2.58 10.49 -6.60
C LEU A 41 -2.73 9.47 -5.48
N LEU A 42 -1.62 9.04 -4.90
CA LEU A 42 -1.60 8.10 -3.79
C LEU A 42 -2.35 8.64 -2.57
N SER A 43 -2.12 9.89 -2.19
CA SER A 43 -2.81 10.51 -1.06
C SER A 43 -4.33 10.50 -1.19
N TYR A 44 -4.87 10.57 -2.41
CA TYR A 44 -6.31 10.45 -2.66
C TYR A 44 -6.76 8.99 -2.75
N LEU A 45 -6.03 8.16 -3.49
CA LEU A 45 -6.40 6.77 -3.75
C LEU A 45 -6.24 5.86 -2.53
N LEU A 46 -5.45 6.24 -1.52
CA LEU A 46 -5.44 5.55 -0.22
C LEU A 46 -6.81 5.56 0.47
N PHE A 47 -7.71 6.47 0.07
CA PHE A 47 -9.11 6.47 0.50
C PHE A 47 -10.04 5.76 -0.50
N ASP A 48 -9.55 5.37 -1.69
CA ASP A 48 -10.30 4.57 -2.65
C ASP A 48 -10.28 3.09 -2.26
N ARG A 49 -11.47 2.51 -2.13
CA ARG A 49 -11.65 1.14 -1.67
C ARG A 49 -10.98 0.10 -2.57
N ASP A 50 -11.03 0.30 -3.89
CA ASP A 50 -10.51 -0.69 -4.83
C ASP A 50 -9.01 -0.58 -4.99
N PHE A 51 -8.45 0.62 -4.93
CA PHE A 51 -7.01 0.81 -4.85
C PHE A 51 -6.43 0.16 -3.59
N CYS A 52 -7.05 0.34 -2.43
CA CYS A 52 -6.65 -0.34 -1.18
C CYS A 52 -6.65 -1.87 -1.31
N ARG A 53 -7.65 -2.46 -1.97
CA ARG A 53 -7.68 -3.91 -2.22
C ARG A 53 -6.52 -4.39 -3.07
N VAL A 54 -6.11 -3.57 -4.05
CA VAL A 54 -4.98 -3.90 -4.93
C VAL A 54 -3.68 -3.84 -4.14
N LEU A 55 -3.50 -2.83 -3.28
CA LEU A 55 -2.34 -2.73 -2.39
C LEU A 55 -2.26 -3.91 -1.42
N LEU A 56 -3.39 -4.30 -0.82
CA LEU A 56 -3.44 -5.47 0.05
C LEU A 56 -3.05 -6.75 -0.68
N ARG A 57 -3.55 -6.94 -1.91
CA ARG A 57 -3.20 -8.11 -2.73
C ARG A 57 -1.72 -8.12 -3.10
N LEU A 58 -1.15 -6.97 -3.46
CA LEU A 58 0.27 -6.82 -3.77
C LEU A 58 1.12 -7.18 -2.54
N GLY A 59 0.83 -6.56 -1.39
CA GLY A 59 1.55 -6.84 -0.15
C GLY A 59 1.44 -8.29 0.29
N TYR A 60 0.26 -8.91 0.11
CA TYR A 60 0.06 -10.33 0.39
C TYR A 60 0.94 -11.21 -0.51
N GLN A 61 0.94 -10.97 -1.82
CA GLN A 61 1.75 -11.74 -2.77
C GLN A 61 3.25 -11.57 -2.48
N ASP A 62 3.72 -10.34 -2.29
CA ASP A 62 5.13 -10.04 -2.03
C ASP A 62 5.62 -10.71 -0.74
N THR A 63 4.78 -10.71 0.29
CA THR A 63 5.09 -11.33 1.58
C THR A 63 5.02 -12.85 1.49
N PHE A 64 4.03 -13.40 0.77
CA PHE A 64 3.87 -14.84 0.61
C PHE A 64 5.02 -15.48 -0.17
N LEU A 65 5.56 -14.78 -1.16
CA LEU A 65 6.76 -15.22 -1.90
C LEU A 65 8.00 -15.34 -0.99
N ARG A 66 8.06 -14.56 0.09
CA ARG A 66 9.15 -14.54 1.07
C ARG A 66 8.74 -15.15 2.41
N ARG A 67 7.72 -16.00 2.43
CA ARG A 67 7.10 -16.50 3.67
C ARG A 67 8.09 -17.17 4.62
N ASP A 68 9.09 -17.88 4.09
CA ASP A 68 10.03 -18.65 4.89
C ASP A 68 11.01 -17.70 5.61
N GLU A 69 11.45 -16.63 4.93
CA GLU A 69 12.24 -15.55 5.55
C GLU A 69 11.43 -14.82 6.62
N VAL A 70 10.15 -14.53 6.33
CA VAL A 70 9.25 -13.88 7.29
C VAL A 70 9.04 -14.77 8.52
N ALA A 71 8.79 -16.06 8.32
CA ALA A 71 8.61 -17.02 9.40
C ALA A 71 9.88 -17.14 10.26
N ALA A 72 11.05 -17.24 9.65
CA ALA A 72 12.33 -17.29 10.37
C ALA A 72 12.59 -15.99 11.17
N PHE A 73 12.28 -14.83 10.59
CA PHE A 73 12.37 -13.54 11.29
C PHE A 73 11.42 -13.47 12.48
N LEU A 74 10.16 -13.90 12.32
CA LEU A 74 9.18 -13.89 13.40
C LEU A 74 9.51 -14.91 14.50
N ASP A 75 10.05 -16.08 14.16
CA ASP A 75 10.52 -17.06 15.16
C ASP A 75 11.71 -16.51 15.96
N THR A 76 12.59 -15.75 15.32
CA THR A 76 13.68 -15.02 16.02
C THR A 76 13.13 -13.98 17.01
N LEU A 77 11.92 -13.43 16.78
CA LEU A 77 11.25 -12.49 17.68
C LEU A 77 10.44 -13.17 18.81
N ARG A 78 10.32 -14.51 18.82
CA ARG A 78 9.50 -15.27 19.78
C ARG A 78 9.93 -15.09 21.25
N THR A 79 11.10 -14.51 21.52
CA THR A 79 11.54 -14.14 22.87
C THR A 79 10.89 -12.88 23.44
N ASN A 80 10.12 -12.10 22.67
CA ASN A 80 9.44 -10.89 23.18
C ASN A 80 8.12 -10.53 22.47
N PHE A 81 7.60 -11.38 21.59
CA PHE A 81 6.35 -11.09 20.87
C PHE A 81 5.13 -11.40 21.74
N ILE A 82 4.62 -10.40 22.45
CA ILE A 82 3.27 -10.43 23.03
C ILE A 82 2.31 -10.17 21.86
N PRO A 83 1.47 -11.13 21.45
CA PRO A 83 0.47 -10.83 20.43
C PRO A 83 -0.46 -9.80 21.03
N PHE A 84 -0.53 -8.64 20.37
CA PHE A 84 -1.50 -7.58 20.59
C PHE A 84 -2.81 -8.17 21.11
N GLY A 85 -3.20 -7.83 22.34
CA GLY A 85 -4.47 -8.26 22.91
C GLY A 85 -5.59 -7.84 21.98
N TRP A 86 -6.15 -8.78 21.24
CA TRP A 86 -7.24 -8.53 20.32
C TRP A 86 -8.41 -7.93 21.10
N PRO A 87 -8.94 -6.75 20.71
CA PRO A 87 -10.15 -6.26 21.32
C PRO A 87 -11.29 -7.21 20.95
N GLU A 88 -11.89 -7.84 21.94
CA GLU A 88 -13.16 -8.55 21.78
C GLU A 88 -14.23 -7.51 21.45
N PHE A 89 -14.52 -7.33 20.16
CA PHE A 89 -15.69 -6.59 19.73
C PHE A 89 -16.92 -7.44 20.06
N ARG A 90 -17.57 -7.11 21.18
CA ARG A 90 -18.91 -7.58 21.54
C ARG A 90 -19.96 -6.74 20.83
#